data_AF-A0A8S2EYN1-F1
#
_entry.id   AF-A0A8S2EYN1-F1
#
_cell.length_a   1.000
_cell.length_b   1.000
_cell.length_c   1.000
_cell.angle_alpha   90.00
_cell.angle_beta   90.00
_cell.angle_gamma   90.00
#
_symmetry.space_group_name_H-M   'P 1'
#
loop_
_entity.id
_entity.type
_entity.pdbx_description
1 polymer ?
#
loop_
_entity_poly.entity_id
_entity_poly.type
_entity_poly.pdbx_seq_one_letter_code
_entity_poly.pdbx_strand_id
1 'polypeptide(L)'
;GIPTDEGGRRDIKTLEHVLKHERNPANRIPVTFIACTDDDDCIGYLNSWDKNIAHVDVVDDYRNEKKEILNVQGKGFPFSYGDYVVKVLMAVDFRTKYSA
;
A
#
# COMPACT_ATOMS: atom_id res chain seq x y z
N GLY A 1 7.53 -2.09 8.44
CA GLY A 1 8.57 -2.95 9.03
C GLY A 1 9.39 -3.52 7.90
N ILE A 2 10.70 -3.69 8.07
CA ILE A 2 11.59 -4.06 6.97
C ILE A 2 11.63 -5.59 6.83
N PRO A 3 11.36 -6.17 5.65
CA PRO A 3 11.47 -7.62 5.43
C PRO A 3 12.91 -8.08 5.66
N THR A 4 13.07 -9.29 6.18
CA THR A 4 14.38 -9.89 6.46
C THR A 4 14.49 -11.29 5.87
N ASP A 5 15.72 -11.69 5.58
CA ASP A 5 16.06 -13.09 5.28
C ASP A 5 16.02 -13.97 6.54
N GLU A 6 16.32 -15.27 6.37
CA GLU A 6 16.40 -16.24 7.48
C GLU A 6 17.44 -15.87 8.55
N GLY A 7 18.41 -15.02 8.20
CA GLY A 7 19.43 -14.51 9.12
C GLY A 7 19.05 -13.19 9.79
N GLY A 8 17.84 -12.67 9.57
CA GLY A 8 17.40 -11.38 10.11
C GLY A 8 18.01 -10.16 9.42
N ARG A 9 18.68 -10.33 8.27
CA ARG A 9 19.26 -9.22 7.50
C ARG A 9 18.19 -8.64 6.60
N ARG A 10 18.17 -7.31 6.46
CA ARG A 10 17.21 -6.59 5.59
C ARG A 10 17.27 -7.13 4.17
N ASP A 11 16.13 -7.54 3.63
CA ASP A 11 16.02 -8.11 2.29
C ASP A 11 14.75 -7.65 1.56
N ILE A 12 14.79 -6.39 1.12
CA ILE A 12 13.71 -5.77 0.34
C ILE A 12 13.67 -6.34 -1.09
N LYS A 13 14.84 -6.70 -1.65
CA LYS A 13 14.98 -7.11 -3.06
C LYS A 13 14.34 -8.45 -3.34
N THR A 14 14.46 -9.41 -2.42
CA THR A 14 13.82 -10.72 -2.58
C THR A 14 12.30 -10.59 -2.55
N LEU A 15 11.74 -9.80 -1.62
CA LEU A 15 10.30 -9.54 -1.61
C LEU A 15 9.83 -8.85 -2.90
N GLU A 16 10.59 -7.88 -3.42
CA GLU A 16 10.30 -7.25 -4.71
C GLU A 16 10.27 -8.27 -5.86
N HIS A 17 11.26 -9.17 -5.89
CA HIS A 17 11.35 -10.22 -6.89
C HIS A 17 10.12 -11.13 -6.86
N VAL A 18 9.71 -11.56 -5.67
CA VAL A 18 8.49 -12.38 -5.48
C VAL A 18 7.26 -11.66 -6.05
N LEU A 19 7.07 -10.38 -5.70
CA LEU A 19 5.90 -9.61 -6.14
C LEU A 19 5.84 -9.38 -7.65
N LYS A 20 7.01 -9.26 -8.31
CA LYS A 20 7.13 -8.98 -9.76
C LYS A 20 7.19 -10.21 -10.64
N HIS A 21 7.80 -11.29 -10.16
CA HIS A 21 8.20 -12.41 -11.02
C HIS A 21 7.63 -13.77 -10.58
N GLU A 22 7.40 -13.99 -9.28
CA GLU A 22 6.92 -15.29 -8.78
C GLU A 22 5.41 -15.31 -8.52
N ARG A 23 4.82 -14.15 -8.23
CA ARG A 23 3.38 -13.98 -8.06
C ARG A 23 2.65 -14.21 -9.39
N ASN A 24 2.17 -15.43 -9.62
CA ASN A 24 1.62 -15.85 -10.92
C ASN A 24 0.24 -16.54 -10.80
N PRO A 25 -0.81 -16.06 -11.52
CA PRO A 25 -0.81 -14.85 -12.32
C PRO A 25 -0.99 -13.60 -11.44
N ALA A 26 -0.13 -12.60 -11.62
CA ALA A 26 -0.10 -11.40 -10.80
C ALA A 26 -1.44 -10.66 -10.74
N ASN A 27 -2.23 -10.71 -11.81
CA ASN A 27 -3.54 -10.08 -11.92
C ASN A 27 -4.68 -10.82 -11.20
N ARG A 28 -4.44 -12.01 -10.64
CA ARG A 28 -5.42 -12.73 -9.82
C ARG A 28 -5.00 -12.87 -8.35
N ILE A 29 -3.77 -12.46 -8.02
CA ILE A 29 -3.22 -12.55 -6.67
C ILE A 29 -2.84 -11.14 -6.25
N PRO A 30 -3.79 -10.35 -5.80
CA PRO A 30 -3.51 -9.00 -5.38
C PRO A 30 -2.91 -8.94 -3.98
N VAL A 31 -2.12 -7.92 -3.71
CA VAL A 31 -1.41 -7.77 -2.44
C VAL A 31 -1.61 -6.36 -1.92
N THR A 32 -2.01 -6.25 -0.66
CA THR A 32 -2.10 -4.96 0.02
C THR A 32 -1.21 -4.97 1.25
N PHE A 33 -0.32 -3.99 1.33
CA PHE A 33 0.43 -3.72 2.54
C PHE A 33 -0.29 -2.67 3.36
N ILE A 34 -0.45 -2.93 4.65
CA ILE A 34 -0.97 -1.95 5.60
C ILE A 34 0.22 -1.45 6.41
N ALA A 35 0.55 -0.17 6.23
CA ALA A 35 1.65 0.47 6.93
C ALA A 35 1.09 1.28 8.12
N CYS A 36 1.56 0.98 9.32
CA CYS A 36 1.18 1.69 10.55
C CYS A 36 2.35 2.51 11.12
N THR A 37 3.28 2.94 10.28
CA THR A 37 4.50 3.63 10.72
C THR A 37 4.79 4.82 9.81
N ASP A 38 5.14 5.95 10.44
CA ASP A 38 5.56 7.18 9.76
C ASP A 38 7.08 7.21 9.48
N ASP A 39 7.78 6.09 9.70
CA ASP A 39 9.21 5.98 9.42
C ASP A 39 9.43 5.73 7.92
N ASP A 40 9.75 6.81 7.20
CA ASP A 40 10.00 6.82 5.76
C ASP A 40 11.05 5.77 5.33
N ASP A 41 12.06 5.50 6.15
CA ASP A 41 13.08 4.48 5.85
C ASP A 41 12.49 3.07 5.84
N CYS A 42 11.38 2.86 6.56
CA CYS A 42 10.68 1.59 6.67
C CYS A 42 9.53 1.43 5.66
N ILE A 43 9.07 2.50 4.99
CA ILE A 43 7.90 2.46 4.09
C ILE A 43 8.14 3.02 2.70
N GLY A 44 9.22 3.78 2.47
CA GLY A 44 9.47 4.45 1.20
C GLY A 44 9.54 3.49 0.00
N TYR A 45 10.02 2.27 0.21
CA TYR A 45 10.02 1.24 -0.83
C TYR A 45 8.60 0.74 -1.16
N LEU A 46 7.71 0.62 -0.17
CA LEU A 46 6.31 0.23 -0.38
C LEU A 46 5.58 1.31 -1.21
N ASN A 47 5.77 2.58 -0.88
CA ASN A 47 5.18 3.70 -1.63
C ASN A 47 5.66 3.75 -3.10
N SER A 48 6.88 3.29 -3.37
CA SER A 48 7.37 3.10 -4.74
C SER A 48 6.72 1.90 -5.42
N TRP A 49 6.53 0.78 -4.72
CA TRP A 49 5.94 -0.44 -5.27
C TRP A 49 4.46 -0.28 -5.61
N ASP A 50 3.70 0.41 -4.78
CA ASP A 50 2.31 0.81 -5.02
C ASP A 50 2.09 1.41 -6.42
N LYS A 51 3.05 2.22 -6.87
CA LYS A 51 3.00 2.92 -8.17
C LYS A 51 3.48 2.08 -9.34
N ASN A 52 4.35 1.10 -9.07
CA ASN A 52 5.18 0.46 -10.10
C ASN A 52 4.97 -1.07 -10.23
N ILE A 53 4.28 -1.71 -9.29
CA ILE A 53 3.97 -3.14 -9.31
C ILE A 53 2.45 -3.31 -9.48
N ALA A 54 2.04 -3.92 -10.59
CA ALA A 54 0.62 -4.10 -10.90
C ALA A 54 -0.10 -4.89 -9.79
N HIS A 55 -1.32 -4.49 -9.41
CA HIS A 55 -2.12 -5.17 -8.38
C HIS A 55 -1.41 -5.29 -7.02
N VAL A 56 -0.59 -4.30 -6.67
CA VAL A 56 -0.07 -4.06 -5.32
C VAL A 56 -0.63 -2.72 -4.86
N ASP A 57 -1.17 -2.69 -3.65
CA ASP A 57 -1.62 -1.46 -2.99
C ASP A 57 -0.90 -1.30 -1.65
N VAL A 58 -0.77 -0.05 -1.21
CA VAL A 58 -0.23 0.31 0.11
C VAL A 58 -1.20 1.27 0.77
N VAL A 59 -1.68 0.90 1.94
CA VAL A 59 -2.63 1.67 2.74
C VAL A 59 -1.95 2.10 4.03
N ASP A 60 -1.95 3.40 4.29
CA ASP A 60 -1.43 3.96 5.54
C ASP A 60 -2.43 3.84 6.68
N ASP A 61 -2.04 4.25 7.89
CA ASP A 61 -2.98 4.34 9.00
C ASP A 61 -4.11 5.34 8.67
N TYR A 62 -5.27 5.12 9.31
CA TYR A 62 -6.48 5.92 9.06
C TYR A 62 -6.25 7.44 9.07
N ARG A 63 -5.41 7.96 9.97
CA ARG A 63 -5.23 9.41 10.10
C ARG A 63 -4.47 9.98 8.92
N ASN A 64 -3.41 9.30 8.48
CA ASN A 64 -2.64 9.75 7.34
C ASN A 64 -3.39 9.52 6.04
N GLU A 65 -4.01 8.35 5.88
CA GLU A 65 -4.87 8.04 4.73
C GLU A 65 -5.98 9.09 4.57
N LYS A 66 -6.66 9.46 5.66
CA LYS A 66 -7.68 10.52 5.64
C LYS A 66 -7.10 11.87 5.22
N LYS A 67 -5.90 12.24 5.68
CA LYS A 67 -5.25 13.48 5.25
C LYS A 67 -4.98 13.47 3.75
N GLU A 68 -4.47 12.37 3.21
CA GLU A 68 -4.19 12.24 1.77
C GLU A 68 -5.47 12.35 0.94
N ILE A 69 -6.53 11.63 1.34
CA ILE A 69 -7.85 11.72 0.71
C ILE A 69 -8.34 13.16 0.67
N LEU A 70 -8.30 13.86 1.81
CA LEU A 70 -8.79 15.23 1.89
C LEU A 70 -7.88 16.22 1.13
N ASN A 71 -6.59 15.92 0.98
CA ASN A 71 -5.67 16.73 0.19
C ASN A 71 -5.99 16.67 -1.30
N VAL A 72 -6.47 15.51 -1.80
CA VAL A 72 -6.81 15.38 -3.22
C VAL A 72 -8.30 15.63 -3.51
N GLN A 73 -9.21 15.10 -2.70
CA GLN A 73 -10.67 15.24 -2.88
C GLN A 73 -11.24 16.53 -2.29
N GLY A 74 -10.47 17.24 -1.45
CA GLY A 74 -10.87 18.46 -0.77
C GLY A 74 -11.41 18.24 0.65
N LYS A 75 -11.33 19.28 1.48
CA LYS A 75 -11.64 19.25 2.92
C LYS A 75 -13.07 18.82 3.26
N GLY A 76 -14.02 18.95 2.34
CA GLY A 76 -15.43 18.58 2.53
C GLY A 76 -15.76 17.14 2.17
N PHE A 77 -14.79 16.35 1.69
CA PHE A 77 -15.05 14.99 1.25
C PHE A 77 -15.41 14.08 2.43
N PRO A 78 -16.55 13.35 2.38
CA PRO A 78 -16.98 12.50 3.47
C PRO A 78 -16.15 11.21 3.47
N PHE A 79 -15.12 11.16 4.30
CA PHE A 79 -14.34 9.94 4.56
C PHE A 79 -14.33 9.60 6.05
N SER A 80 -14.88 8.43 6.37
CA SER A 80 -15.05 7.90 7.71
C SER A 80 -14.12 6.70 7.98
N TYR A 81 -14.09 6.27 9.24
CA TYR A 81 -13.37 5.06 9.62
C TYR A 81 -13.97 3.79 8.99
N GLY A 82 -15.29 3.77 8.74
CA GLY A 82 -15.94 2.67 8.05
C GLY A 82 -15.44 2.54 6.61
N ASP A 83 -15.32 3.66 5.91
CA ASP A 83 -14.76 3.72 4.55
C ASP A 83 -13.31 3.22 4.53
N TYR A 84 -12.52 3.59 5.54
CA TYR A 84 -11.16 3.09 5.72
C TYR A 84 -11.09 1.57 5.92
N VAL A 85 -11.94 1.00 6.78
CA VAL A 85 -11.98 -0.45 7.00
C VAL A 85 -12.36 -1.18 5.71
N VAL A 86 -13.35 -0.68 4.99
CA VAL A 86 -13.74 -1.23 3.68
C VAL A 86 -12.60 -1.13 2.68
N LYS A 87 -11.90 0.01 2.61
CA LYS A 87 -10.71 0.18 1.78
C LYS A 87 -9.66 -0.88 2.11
N VAL A 88 -9.28 -1.05 3.37
CA VAL A 88 -8.28 -2.04 3.80
C VAL A 88 -8.68 -3.47 3.43
N LEU A 89 -9.96 -3.84 3.60
CA LEU A 89 -10.45 -5.20 3.31
C LEU A 89 -10.62 -5.48 1.81
N MET A 90 -11.01 -4.47 1.05
CA MET A 90 -11.30 -4.58 -0.38
C MET A 90 -10.13 -4.12 -1.25
N ALA A 91 -9.02 -3.69 -0.66
CA ALA A 91 -7.86 -3.14 -1.36
C ALA A 91 -7.28 -4.18 -2.31
N VAL A 92 -7.80 -4.12 -3.54
CA VAL A 92 -7.32 -4.70 -4.77
C VAL A 92 -8.03 -3.94 -5.91
N ASP A 93 -7.30 -3.06 -6.58
CA ASP A 93 -7.72 -2.36 -7.81
C ASP A 93 -8.86 -1.35 -7.64
N PHE A 94 -8.83 -0.55 -6.57
CA PHE A 94 -9.27 0.85 -6.69
C PHE A 94 -8.09 1.63 -7.26
N ARG A 95 -7.90 1.61 -8.58
CA ARG A 95 -7.03 2.57 -9.30
C ARG A 95 -7.59 4.00 -9.29
N THR A 96 -8.12 4.39 -8.15
CA THR A 96 -8.57 5.71 -7.72
C THR A 96 -7.79 6.09 -6.47
N LYS A 97 -6.46 6.11 -6.50
CA LYS A 97 -5.68 6.92 -5.56
C LYS A 97 -5.80 8.41 -5.90
N TYR A 98 -7.04 8.85 -6.15
CA TYR A 98 -7.48 10.22 -6.32
C TYR A 98 -7.22 10.87 -7.69
N SER A 99 -7.95 10.44 -8.72
CA SER A 99 -8.08 11.22 -9.96
C SER A 99 -8.83 12.54 -9.69
N ALA A 100 -8.30 13.64 -10.22
CA ALA A 100 -9.08 14.82 -10.57
C ALA A 100 -9.86 14.59 -11.86
#